data_AF-A0A381RNP3-F1
#
_entry.id   AF-A0A381RNP3-F1
#
_cell.length_a   1.000
_cell.length_b   1.000
_cell.length_c   1.000
_cell.angle_alpha   90.00
_cell.angle_beta   90.00
_cell.angle_gamma   90.00
#
_symmetry.space_group_name_H-M   'P 1'
#
loop_
_entity.id
_entity.type
_entity.pdbx_description
1 polymer ?
#
loop_
_entity_poly.entity_id
_entity_poly.type
_entity_poly.pdbx_seq_one_letter_code
_entity_poly.pdbx_strand_id
1 'polypeptide(L)'
;MKEYSVGLVTGILLSVSCMLFISAQSSYQRLSLGELTVNQLSVKNEQGETLCTIGGKDAGILTLYKNTEPFAVLDAEGGQSASLSLYNTGKQHLIQSRIADGKFQSFDGNGTAAAMIGIDDNLGGMVAIRDNNDSLACLMTSRGELSMFHTNDAGHFSSRIRGNATAAFLNSEDSSGVFFGLNAAGTGGMLRFMNHYGKTTGIIGTNSERDGQVTINDRYGNTGWEQSGKLNNKTYRNNE
;
A
#
# COMPACT_ATOMS: atom_id res chain seq x y z
N MET A 1 -5.93 -11.49 86.59
CA MET A 1 -4.89 -11.61 85.53
C MET A 1 -5.45 -11.85 84.13
N LYS A 2 -6.60 -12.50 83.93
CA LYS A 2 -7.13 -12.78 82.57
C LYS A 2 -7.57 -11.54 81.77
N GLU A 3 -8.15 -10.53 82.42
CA GLU A 3 -8.71 -9.35 81.71
C GLU A 3 -7.64 -8.41 81.15
N TYR A 4 -6.54 -8.22 81.86
CA TYR A 4 -5.39 -7.44 81.38
C TYR A 4 -4.67 -8.10 80.19
N SER A 5 -4.65 -9.43 80.14
CA SER A 5 -4.08 -10.17 79.01
C SER A 5 -4.88 -9.99 77.72
N VAL A 6 -6.21 -9.97 77.82
CA VAL A 6 -7.08 -9.74 76.64
C VAL A 6 -6.92 -8.31 76.11
N GLY A 7 -6.90 -7.31 77.00
CA GLY A 7 -6.65 -5.91 76.60
C GLY A 7 -5.31 -5.71 75.92
N LEU A 8 -4.26 -6.38 76.41
CA LEU A 8 -2.92 -6.35 75.81
C LEU A 8 -2.92 -6.97 74.40
N VAL A 9 -3.55 -8.13 74.21
CA VAL A 9 -3.63 -8.82 72.92
C VAL A 9 -4.42 -7.99 71.90
N THR A 10 -5.56 -7.42 72.30
CA THR A 10 -6.37 -6.56 71.43
C THR A 10 -5.63 -5.28 71.05
N GLY A 11 -4.89 -4.68 72.00
CA GLY A 11 -4.04 -3.53 71.74
C GLY A 11 -2.95 -3.82 70.71
N ILE A 12 -2.26 -4.95 70.84
CA ILE A 12 -1.24 -5.39 69.88
C ILE A 12 -1.84 -5.61 68.49
N LEU A 13 -2.98 -6.31 68.39
CA LEU A 13 -3.66 -6.56 67.12
C LEU A 13 -4.10 -5.26 66.44
N LEU A 14 -4.60 -4.29 67.21
CA LEU A 14 -4.98 -2.98 66.68
C LEU A 14 -3.76 -2.19 66.18
N SER A 15 -2.66 -2.20 66.94
CA SER A 15 -1.41 -1.56 66.54
C SER A 15 -0.83 -2.17 65.26
N VAL A 16 -0.83 -3.50 65.14
CA VAL A 16 -0.40 -4.22 63.92
C VAL A 16 -1.30 -3.86 62.74
N SER A 17 -2.62 -3.83 62.95
CA SER A 17 -3.58 -3.46 61.90
C SER A 17 -3.33 -2.03 61.40
N CYS A 18 -3.14 -1.07 62.31
CA CYS A 18 -2.79 0.32 61.95
C CYS A 18 -1.47 0.41 61.18
N MET A 19 -0.44 -0.34 61.57
CA MET A 19 0.83 -0.39 60.84
C MET A 19 0.68 -0.97 59.42
N LEU A 20 -0.18 -1.98 59.25
CA LEU A 20 -0.51 -2.54 57.93
C LEU A 20 -1.27 -1.53 57.05
N PHE A 21 -2.20 -0.76 57.61
CA PHE A 21 -2.91 0.29 56.85
C PHE A 21 -2.00 1.45 56.44
N ILE A 22 -1.10 1.90 57.32
CA ILE A 22 -0.17 3.00 57.02
C ILE A 22 0.87 2.56 55.98
N SER A 23 1.39 1.33 56.08
CA SER A 23 2.33 0.77 55.10
C SER A 23 1.68 0.50 53.72
N ALA A 24 0.40 0.12 53.70
CA ALA A 24 -0.36 0.00 52.46
C ALA A 24 -0.56 1.36 51.77
N GLN A 25 -0.79 2.45 52.54
CA GLN A 25 -0.93 3.80 51.98
C GLN A 25 0.38 4.39 51.48
N SER A 26 1.51 4.18 52.17
CA SER A 26 2.81 4.72 51.73
C SER A 26 3.33 4.07 50.44
N SER A 27 2.80 2.90 50.09
CA SER A 27 3.17 2.15 48.88
C SER A 27 2.40 2.58 47.62
N TYR A 28 1.39 3.45 47.76
CA TYR A 28 0.59 3.96 46.63
C TYR A 28 1.28 5.08 45.83
N GLN A 29 2.37 5.66 46.35
CA GLN A 29 3.15 6.67 45.65
C GLN A 29 4.16 6.01 44.70
N ARG A 30 3.73 5.79 43.45
CA ARG A 30 4.56 5.37 42.29
C ARG A 30 5.47 4.16 42.58
N LEU A 31 4.87 2.99 42.74
CA LEU A 31 5.61 1.73 42.67
C LEU A 31 6.15 1.56 41.24
N SER A 32 7.41 1.93 41.01
CA SER A 32 8.12 1.55 39.80
C SER A 32 8.54 0.10 39.96
N LEU A 33 7.87 -0.81 39.25
CA LEU A 33 8.14 -2.25 39.33
C LEU A 33 9.46 -2.65 38.64
N GLY A 34 10.15 -1.71 37.98
CA GLY A 34 11.34 -2.03 37.19
C GLY A 34 10.99 -2.91 35.99
N GLU A 35 11.82 -3.92 35.74
CA GLU A 35 11.58 -4.94 34.72
C GLU A 35 10.60 -6.00 35.24
N LEU A 36 9.56 -6.29 34.45
CA LEU A 36 8.55 -7.28 34.79
C LEU A 36 8.70 -8.50 33.88
N THR A 37 9.13 -9.63 34.44
CA THR A 37 9.15 -10.93 33.74
C THR A 37 7.91 -11.73 34.10
N VAL A 38 6.99 -11.88 33.15
CA VAL A 38 5.75 -12.66 33.30
C VAL A 38 5.50 -13.49 32.05
N ASN A 39 4.81 -14.62 32.20
CA ASN A 39 4.38 -15.41 31.04
C ASN A 39 3.28 -14.69 30.25
N GLN A 40 2.43 -13.95 30.94
CA GLN A 40 1.33 -13.18 30.35
C GLN A 40 0.96 -12.02 31.27
N LEU A 41 0.72 -10.86 30.68
CA LEU A 41 0.08 -9.71 31.32
C LEU A 41 -1.36 -9.60 30.79
N SER A 42 -2.33 -9.47 31.69
CA SER A 42 -3.75 -9.32 31.34
C SER A 42 -4.33 -8.10 32.03
N VAL A 43 -4.97 -7.21 31.27
CA VAL A 43 -5.72 -6.07 31.79
C VAL A 43 -7.20 -6.43 31.80
N LYS A 44 -7.87 -6.25 32.94
CA LYS A 44 -9.30 -6.51 33.12
C LYS A 44 -10.06 -5.25 33.53
N ASN A 45 -11.34 -5.17 33.17
CA ASN A 45 -12.24 -4.12 33.69
C ASN A 45 -12.80 -4.47 35.08
N GLU A 46 -13.60 -3.57 35.66
CA GLU A 46 -14.24 -3.76 36.97
C GLU A 46 -15.18 -4.97 37.01
N GLN A 47 -15.72 -5.36 35.86
CA GLN A 47 -16.59 -6.52 35.68
C GLN A 47 -15.81 -7.84 35.53
N GLY A 48 -14.46 -7.78 35.49
CA GLY A 48 -13.58 -8.94 35.35
C GLY A 48 -13.34 -9.40 33.91
N GLU A 49 -13.87 -8.68 32.91
CA GLU A 49 -13.67 -8.95 31.50
C GLU A 49 -12.26 -8.54 31.07
N THR A 50 -11.63 -9.34 30.21
CA THR A 50 -10.28 -9.03 29.69
C THR A 50 -10.38 -8.00 28.58
N LEU A 51 -9.59 -6.93 28.68
CA LEU A 51 -9.49 -5.84 27.70
C LEU A 51 -8.25 -5.96 26.82
N CYS A 52 -7.15 -6.46 27.38
CA CYS A 52 -5.87 -6.57 26.69
C CYS A 52 -5.05 -7.72 27.28
N THR A 53 -4.33 -8.44 26.43
CA THR A 53 -3.29 -9.39 26.85
C THR A 53 -1.99 -9.12 26.11
N ILE A 54 -0.87 -9.25 26.82
CA ILE A 54 0.48 -9.32 26.26
C ILE A 54 1.05 -10.66 26.69
N GLY A 55 1.48 -11.48 25.74
CA GLY A 55 2.01 -12.81 26.04
C GLY A 55 2.58 -13.46 24.80
N GLY A 56 2.71 -14.78 24.83
CA GLY A 56 3.28 -15.53 23.73
C GLY A 56 3.89 -16.83 24.21
N LYS A 57 3.75 -17.89 23.40
CA LYS A 57 4.45 -19.15 23.64
C LYS A 57 5.78 -19.17 22.88
N ASP A 58 5.69 -19.08 21.56
CA ASP A 58 6.82 -19.17 20.64
C ASP A 58 7.16 -17.81 19.99
N ALA A 59 6.24 -16.84 20.09
CA ALA A 59 6.37 -15.48 19.57
C ALA A 59 5.52 -14.51 20.41
N GLY A 60 5.93 -13.23 20.46
CA GLY A 60 5.22 -12.19 21.19
C GLY A 60 3.93 -11.77 20.50
N ILE A 61 2.85 -11.69 21.26
CA ILE A 61 1.50 -11.32 20.81
C ILE A 61 0.91 -10.30 21.78
N LEU A 62 0.37 -9.22 21.22
CA LEU A 62 -0.49 -8.26 21.91
C LEU A 62 -1.90 -8.34 21.33
N THR A 63 -2.89 -8.61 22.17
CA THR A 63 -4.29 -8.75 21.77
C THR A 63 -5.16 -7.78 22.54
N LEU A 64 -5.97 -7.01 21.83
CA LEU A 64 -7.01 -6.16 22.40
C LEU A 64 -8.37 -6.82 22.20
N TYR A 65 -9.20 -6.77 23.24
CA TYR A 65 -10.50 -7.43 23.28
C TYR A 65 -11.63 -6.40 23.41
N LYS A 66 -12.78 -6.72 22.80
CA LYS A 66 -14.04 -6.01 22.97
C LYS A 66 -15.14 -7.05 23.16
N ASN A 67 -15.88 -6.95 24.27
CA ASN A 67 -16.92 -7.93 24.62
C ASN A 67 -16.39 -9.38 24.59
N THR A 68 -15.21 -9.62 25.16
CA THR A 68 -14.50 -10.91 25.20
C THR A 68 -14.00 -11.47 23.87
N GLU A 69 -14.23 -10.77 22.76
CA GLU A 69 -13.75 -11.16 21.42
C GLU A 69 -12.51 -10.33 21.04
N PRO A 70 -11.47 -10.92 20.43
CA PRO A 70 -10.34 -10.18 19.88
C PRO A 70 -10.80 -9.19 18.81
N PHE A 71 -10.41 -7.92 18.92
CA PHE A 71 -10.67 -6.90 17.89
C PHE A 71 -9.41 -6.32 17.26
N ALA A 72 -8.26 -6.42 17.92
CA ALA A 72 -6.97 -6.06 17.35
C ALA A 72 -5.89 -7.01 17.86
N VAL A 73 -5.00 -7.43 16.97
CA VAL A 73 -3.87 -8.31 17.28
C VAL A 73 -2.62 -7.74 16.63
N LEU A 74 -1.54 -7.62 17.41
CA LEU A 74 -0.18 -7.42 16.90
C LEU A 74 0.60 -8.68 17.26
N ASP A 75 1.06 -9.42 16.26
CA ASP A 75 1.80 -10.65 16.45
C ASP A 75 3.09 -10.68 15.64
N ALA A 76 4.13 -11.23 16.24
CA ALA A 76 5.32 -11.64 15.51
C ALA A 76 4.99 -12.95 14.78
N GLU A 77 5.02 -12.90 13.45
CA GLU A 77 4.83 -14.07 12.61
C GLU A 77 6.18 -14.78 12.41
N GLY A 78 6.15 -16.07 12.07
CA GLY A 78 7.38 -16.85 11.85
C GLY A 78 8.35 -16.13 10.88
N GLY A 79 9.63 -16.10 11.23
CA GLY A 79 10.68 -15.36 10.51
C GLY A 79 10.93 -13.96 11.07
N GLN A 80 11.28 -13.00 10.21
CA GLN A 80 11.44 -11.57 10.56
C GLN A 80 10.20 -10.75 10.15
N SER A 81 9.01 -11.29 10.43
CA SER A 81 7.73 -10.68 10.04
C SER A 81 6.90 -10.30 11.25
N ALA A 82 6.08 -9.27 11.09
CA ALA A 82 5.06 -8.90 12.07
C ALA A 82 3.77 -8.53 11.34
N SER A 83 2.63 -8.85 11.95
CA SER A 83 1.34 -8.45 11.44
C SER A 83 0.53 -7.69 12.47
N LEU A 84 -0.30 -6.79 11.96
CA LEU A 84 -1.31 -6.05 12.69
C LEU A 84 -2.66 -6.41 12.07
N SER A 85 -3.50 -7.10 12.82
CA SER A 85 -4.83 -7.52 12.40
C SER A 85 -5.89 -6.72 13.14
N LEU A 86 -6.82 -6.09 12.41
CA LEU A 86 -7.99 -5.39 12.97
C LEU A 86 -9.29 -6.06 12.50
N TYR A 87 -10.15 -6.43 13.45
CA TYR A 87 -11.37 -7.19 13.20
C TYR A 87 -12.63 -6.32 13.34
N ASN A 88 -13.66 -6.58 12.51
CA ASN A 88 -15.01 -6.06 12.76
C ASN A 88 -15.75 -6.92 13.81
N THR A 89 -16.85 -6.40 14.35
CA THR A 89 -17.78 -7.13 15.24
C THR A 89 -18.32 -8.44 14.65
N GLY A 90 -18.25 -8.62 13.32
CA GLY A 90 -18.62 -9.84 12.60
C GLY A 90 -17.49 -10.84 12.33
N LYS A 91 -16.31 -10.69 12.94
CA LYS A 91 -15.13 -11.58 12.76
C LYS A 91 -14.54 -11.64 11.34
N GLN A 92 -14.94 -10.72 10.46
CA GLN A 92 -14.27 -10.53 9.18
C GLN A 92 -13.12 -9.53 9.33
N HIS A 93 -11.99 -9.82 8.71
CA HIS A 93 -10.80 -8.95 8.71
C HIS A 93 -11.14 -7.63 8.01
N LEU A 94 -11.35 -6.53 8.72
CA LEU A 94 -11.56 -5.27 8.01
C LEU A 94 -10.27 -4.82 7.33
N ILE A 95 -9.16 -4.97 8.05
CA ILE A 95 -7.81 -4.60 7.60
C ILE A 95 -6.83 -5.51 8.34
N GLN A 96 -6.19 -6.43 7.63
CA GLN A 96 -4.95 -7.05 8.08
C GLN A 96 -3.80 -6.31 7.42
N SER A 97 -2.86 -5.78 8.19
CA SER A 97 -1.61 -5.21 7.69
C SER A 97 -0.47 -6.14 8.02
N ARG A 98 0.31 -6.55 7.02
CA ARG A 98 1.51 -7.38 7.21
C ARG A 98 2.74 -6.60 6.81
N ILE A 99 3.75 -6.59 7.67
CA ILE A 99 5.11 -6.16 7.31
C ILE A 99 5.97 -7.41 7.26
N ALA A 100 6.29 -7.85 6.04
CA ALA A 100 7.10 -9.03 5.78
C ALA A 100 7.98 -8.77 4.55
N ASP A 101 9.23 -9.22 4.58
CA ASP A 101 10.14 -9.25 3.41
C ASP A 101 10.21 -7.91 2.64
N GLY A 102 10.19 -6.78 3.34
CA GLY A 102 10.24 -5.44 2.74
C GLY A 102 8.93 -4.96 2.10
N LYS A 103 7.79 -5.60 2.41
CA LYS A 103 6.45 -5.26 1.92
C LYS A 103 5.52 -4.92 3.08
N PHE A 104 4.76 -3.84 2.92
CA PHE A 104 3.56 -3.53 3.68
C PHE A 104 2.34 -3.93 2.85
N GLN A 105 1.50 -4.82 3.36
CA GLN A 105 0.34 -5.33 2.64
C GLN A 105 -0.92 -5.16 3.48
N SER A 106 -1.98 -4.59 2.92
CA SER A 106 -3.32 -4.65 3.49
C SER A 106 -4.17 -5.72 2.80
N PHE A 107 -5.05 -6.39 3.55
CA PHE A 107 -6.00 -7.38 3.05
C PHE A 107 -7.45 -6.96 3.37
N ASP A 108 -8.39 -7.34 2.51
CA ASP A 108 -9.83 -7.18 2.70
C ASP A 108 -10.43 -8.24 3.64
N GLY A 109 -11.75 -8.17 3.85
CA GLY A 109 -12.56 -9.13 4.62
C GLY A 109 -12.45 -10.58 4.21
N ASN A 110 -12.06 -10.84 2.97
CA ASN A 110 -11.97 -12.16 2.37
C ASN A 110 -10.53 -12.69 2.34
N GLY A 111 -9.56 -11.92 2.86
CA GLY A 111 -8.14 -12.26 2.79
C GLY A 111 -7.48 -11.95 1.44
N THR A 112 -8.15 -11.19 0.57
CA THR A 112 -7.59 -10.71 -0.70
C THR A 112 -6.78 -9.44 -0.46
N ALA A 113 -5.57 -9.38 -1.01
CA ALA A 113 -4.70 -8.22 -0.81
C ALA A 113 -5.27 -6.96 -1.49
N ALA A 114 -5.66 -5.97 -0.69
CA ALA A 114 -6.28 -4.72 -1.11
C ALA A 114 -5.25 -3.64 -1.46
N ALA A 115 -4.16 -3.51 -0.72
CA ALA A 115 -3.08 -2.59 -1.08
C ALA A 115 -1.71 -3.15 -0.72
N MET A 116 -0.68 -2.81 -1.49
CA MET A 116 0.69 -3.22 -1.23
C MET A 116 1.65 -2.08 -1.49
N ILE A 117 2.55 -1.81 -0.55
CA ILE A 117 3.68 -0.88 -0.71
C ILE A 117 4.93 -1.65 -0.31
N GLY A 118 5.87 -1.86 -1.23
CA GLY A 118 7.05 -2.65 -0.90
C GLY A 118 7.96 -2.95 -2.06
N ILE A 119 8.96 -3.79 -1.82
CA ILE A 119 9.85 -4.31 -2.85
C ILE A 119 9.39 -5.71 -3.23
N ASP A 120 9.09 -5.94 -4.49
CA ASP A 120 8.89 -7.27 -5.06
C ASP A 120 10.16 -7.72 -5.78
N ASP A 121 10.60 -8.96 -5.52
CA ASP A 121 11.85 -9.49 -6.07
C ASP A 121 11.88 -9.53 -7.60
N ASN A 122 10.71 -9.59 -8.25
CA ASN A 122 10.62 -9.61 -9.71
C ASN A 122 10.40 -8.21 -10.33
N LEU A 123 9.76 -7.29 -9.60
CA LEU A 123 9.28 -5.99 -10.14
C LEU A 123 9.99 -4.76 -9.55
N GLY A 124 10.75 -4.92 -8.46
CA GLY A 124 11.35 -3.82 -7.70
C GLY A 124 10.36 -3.16 -6.74
N GLY A 125 10.56 -1.87 -6.43
CA GLY A 125 9.58 -1.11 -5.65
C GLY A 125 8.19 -1.13 -6.31
N MET A 126 7.13 -1.21 -5.51
CA MET A 126 5.75 -1.34 -5.96
C MET A 126 4.80 -0.60 -5.00
N VAL A 127 3.77 0.05 -5.57
CA VAL A 127 2.64 0.65 -4.85
C VAL A 127 1.35 0.25 -5.58
N ALA A 128 0.67 -0.81 -5.13
CA ALA A 128 -0.53 -1.35 -5.77
C ALA A 128 -1.79 -1.14 -4.91
N ILE A 129 -2.93 -0.85 -5.53
CA ILE A 129 -4.25 -0.71 -4.87
C ILE A 129 -5.30 -1.51 -5.65
N ARG A 130 -5.69 -2.68 -5.17
CA ARG A 130 -6.74 -3.49 -5.80
C ARG A 130 -8.12 -3.09 -5.27
N ASP A 131 -9.10 -2.99 -6.17
CA ASP A 131 -10.51 -3.01 -5.81
C ASP A 131 -11.01 -4.47 -5.83
N ASN A 132 -12.04 -4.76 -5.05
CA ASN A 132 -12.59 -6.10 -4.85
C ASN A 132 -13.20 -6.70 -6.13
N ASN A 133 -13.54 -5.86 -7.11
CA ASN A 133 -14.11 -6.25 -8.40
C ASN A 133 -13.21 -5.95 -9.61
N ASP A 134 -12.12 -5.19 -9.41
CA ASP A 134 -11.22 -4.76 -10.49
C ASP A 134 -9.83 -4.40 -9.94
N SER A 135 -8.77 -4.91 -10.55
CA SER A 135 -7.41 -4.58 -10.10
C SER A 135 -6.95 -3.25 -10.69
N LEU A 136 -6.98 -2.16 -9.92
CA LEU A 136 -6.11 -1.00 -10.20
C LEU A 136 -4.68 -1.29 -9.75
N ALA A 137 -3.97 -2.14 -10.50
CA ALA A 137 -2.54 -2.33 -10.25
C ALA A 137 -1.78 -1.06 -10.69
N CYS A 138 -1.58 -0.12 -9.77
CA CYS A 138 -0.57 0.91 -9.96
C CYS A 138 0.81 0.24 -9.76
N LEU A 139 1.72 0.44 -10.72
CA LEU A 139 3.11 0.04 -10.58
C LEU A 139 3.98 1.27 -10.80
N MET A 140 4.67 1.70 -9.74
CA MET A 140 5.89 2.49 -9.87
C MET A 140 7.08 1.54 -9.74
N THR A 141 7.55 0.98 -10.86
CA THR A 141 8.72 0.09 -10.80
C THR A 141 10.01 0.89 -10.67
N SER A 142 11.08 0.27 -10.16
CA SER A 142 12.42 0.87 -10.04
C SER A 142 13.05 1.30 -11.38
N ARG A 143 12.36 1.04 -12.51
CA ARG A 143 12.78 1.40 -13.88
C ARG A 143 12.17 2.72 -14.38
N GLY A 144 11.43 3.44 -13.54
CA GLY A 144 10.84 4.74 -13.89
C GLY A 144 9.60 4.63 -14.77
N GLU A 145 8.92 3.48 -14.71
CA GLU A 145 7.67 3.23 -15.41
C GLU A 145 6.51 3.38 -14.42
N LEU A 146 5.53 4.21 -14.79
CA LEU A 146 4.23 4.28 -14.15
C LEU A 146 3.24 3.57 -15.07
N SER A 147 2.75 2.41 -14.64
CA SER A 147 1.74 1.66 -15.39
C SER A 147 0.48 1.49 -14.52
N MET A 148 -0.66 1.80 -15.12
CA MET A 148 -1.99 1.67 -14.55
C MET A 148 -2.79 0.75 -15.46
N PHE A 149 -3.24 -0.37 -14.89
CA PHE A 149 -4.05 -1.37 -15.58
C PHE A 149 -5.47 -1.34 -15.02
N HIS A 150 -6.45 -1.63 -15.87
CA HIS A 150 -7.82 -1.96 -15.47
C HIS A 150 -8.12 -3.37 -15.97
N THR A 151 -8.65 -4.26 -15.13
CA THR A 151 -8.76 -5.69 -15.46
C THR A 151 -9.98 -6.03 -16.32
N ASN A 152 -11.00 -5.16 -16.35
CA ASN A 152 -12.26 -5.50 -17.03
C ASN A 152 -12.63 -4.61 -18.24
N ASP A 153 -11.83 -3.61 -18.62
CA ASP A 153 -12.10 -2.79 -19.80
C ASP A 153 -10.80 -2.20 -20.37
N ALA A 154 -10.27 -2.85 -21.42
CA ALA A 154 -9.58 -2.32 -22.60
C ALA A 154 -8.66 -1.09 -22.47
N GLY A 155 -8.08 -0.79 -21.31
CA GLY A 155 -7.41 0.48 -21.06
C GLY A 155 -6.16 0.30 -20.20
N HIS A 156 -5.00 0.41 -20.84
CA HIS A 156 -3.72 0.50 -20.17
C HIS A 156 -3.13 1.89 -20.37
N PHE A 157 -2.83 2.58 -19.26
CA PHE A 157 -1.97 3.76 -19.26
C PHE A 157 -0.59 3.35 -18.78
N SER A 158 0.39 3.42 -19.68
CA SER A 158 1.80 3.38 -19.28
C SER A 158 2.47 4.69 -19.63
N SER A 159 3.20 5.24 -18.67
CA SER A 159 4.17 6.29 -18.86
C SER A 159 5.55 5.72 -18.55
N ARG A 160 6.43 5.70 -19.56
CA ARG A 160 7.84 5.35 -19.36
C ARG A 160 8.65 6.64 -19.26
N ILE A 161 9.01 7.03 -18.05
CA ILE A 161 9.82 8.22 -17.76
C ILE A 161 11.32 7.86 -17.85
N ARG A 162 11.72 7.12 -18.89
CA ARG A 162 13.14 6.90 -19.24
C ARG A 162 13.28 6.70 -20.75
N GLY A 163 13.99 7.60 -21.42
CA GLY A 163 14.16 7.62 -22.89
C GLY A 163 13.30 8.71 -23.56
N ASN A 164 12.63 8.37 -24.67
CA ASN A 164 11.83 9.26 -25.53
C ASN A 164 10.52 9.80 -24.89
N ALA A 165 10.40 9.82 -23.55
CA ALA A 165 9.25 10.32 -22.80
C ALA A 165 7.90 9.94 -23.43
N THR A 166 7.66 8.63 -23.55
CA THR A 166 6.46 8.11 -24.22
C THR A 166 5.40 7.75 -23.19
N ALA A 167 4.17 8.14 -23.49
CA ALA A 167 2.98 7.66 -22.84
C ALA A 167 2.04 7.06 -23.90
N ALA A 168 1.30 6.03 -23.50
CA ALA A 168 0.43 5.30 -24.40
C ALA A 168 -0.90 4.99 -23.72
N PHE A 169 -1.99 5.11 -24.49
CA PHE A 169 -3.31 4.61 -24.17
C PHE A 169 -3.58 3.43 -25.09
N LEU A 170 -3.49 2.22 -24.57
CA LEU A 170 -3.60 0.99 -25.36
C LEU A 170 -4.82 0.20 -24.94
N ASN A 171 -5.43 -0.45 -25.92
CA ASN A 171 -6.34 -1.55 -25.66
C ASN A 171 -5.55 -2.73 -25.06
N SER A 172 -6.12 -3.41 -24.06
CA SER A 172 -5.52 -4.60 -23.45
C SER A 172 -5.73 -5.85 -24.31
N GLU A 173 -6.84 -5.91 -25.03
CA GLU A 173 -7.27 -7.09 -25.79
C GLU A 173 -6.68 -7.14 -27.20
N ASP A 174 -6.27 -5.99 -27.73
CA ASP A 174 -5.70 -5.87 -29.05
C ASP A 174 -4.55 -4.85 -29.10
N SER A 175 -3.96 -4.65 -30.28
CA SER A 175 -2.83 -3.72 -30.45
C SER A 175 -3.24 -2.28 -30.80
N SER A 176 -4.53 -1.93 -30.65
CA SER A 176 -5.03 -0.59 -30.93
C SER A 176 -4.71 0.39 -29.80
N GLY A 177 -4.65 1.67 -30.15
CA GLY A 177 -4.43 2.71 -29.17
C GLY A 177 -3.77 3.96 -29.74
N VAL A 178 -3.37 4.84 -28.82
CA VAL A 178 -2.73 6.10 -29.13
C VAL A 178 -1.44 6.21 -28.31
N PHE A 179 -0.34 6.47 -29.01
CA PHE A 179 0.94 6.79 -28.39
C PHE A 179 1.20 8.27 -28.55
N PHE A 180 1.75 8.89 -27.51
CA PHE A 180 2.24 10.25 -27.53
C PHE A 180 3.59 10.34 -26.83
N GLY A 181 4.54 11.02 -27.44
CA GLY A 181 5.89 11.12 -26.89
C GLY A 181 6.85 11.72 -27.91
N LEU A 182 8.15 11.49 -27.72
CA LEU A 182 9.15 11.90 -28.70
C LEU A 182 9.21 10.88 -29.85
N ASN A 183 9.44 11.39 -31.06
CA ASN A 183 9.74 10.55 -32.21
C ASN A 183 11.02 9.71 -31.96
N ALA A 184 11.24 8.66 -32.76
CA ALA A 184 12.39 7.75 -32.57
C ALA A 184 13.75 8.47 -32.60
N ALA A 185 13.84 9.58 -33.33
CA ALA A 185 15.05 10.38 -33.44
C ALA A 185 15.27 11.34 -32.24
N GLY A 186 14.29 11.48 -31.33
CA GLY A 186 14.32 12.44 -30.24
C GLY A 186 14.26 13.90 -30.69
N THR A 187 13.89 14.17 -31.94
CA THR A 187 13.95 15.50 -32.56
C THR A 187 12.67 16.30 -32.41
N GLY A 188 11.59 15.69 -31.93
CA GLY A 188 10.32 16.37 -31.65
C GLY A 188 9.22 15.42 -31.20
N GLY A 189 8.06 15.98 -30.87
CA GLY A 189 6.90 15.23 -30.40
C GLY A 189 6.16 14.48 -31.52
N MET A 190 5.47 13.41 -31.18
CA MET A 190 4.70 12.58 -32.10
C MET A 190 3.47 12.02 -31.39
N LEU A 191 2.34 12.06 -32.09
CA LEU A 191 1.13 11.29 -31.85
C LEU A 191 1.05 10.18 -32.90
N ARG A 192 0.79 8.96 -32.46
CA ARG A 192 0.64 7.78 -33.33
C ARG A 192 -0.63 7.04 -32.98
N PHE A 193 -1.45 6.78 -33.99
CA PHE A 193 -2.69 6.01 -33.87
C PHE A 193 -2.46 4.60 -34.41
N MET A 194 -2.84 3.59 -33.63
CA MET A 194 -2.71 2.18 -33.97
C MET A 194 -4.08 1.52 -34.05
N ASN A 195 -4.27 0.66 -35.05
CA ASN A 195 -5.47 -0.16 -35.18
C ASN A 195 -5.32 -1.50 -34.43
N HIS A 196 -6.39 -2.29 -34.41
CA HIS A 196 -6.45 -3.57 -33.69
C HIS A 196 -5.47 -4.63 -34.24
N TYR A 197 -4.98 -4.46 -35.48
CA TYR A 197 -3.92 -5.29 -36.06
C TYR A 197 -2.49 -4.85 -35.68
N GLY A 198 -2.35 -3.81 -34.85
CA GLY A 198 -1.06 -3.25 -34.45
C GLY A 198 -0.38 -2.45 -35.55
N LYS A 199 -1.13 -2.03 -36.57
CA LYS A 199 -0.62 -1.18 -37.66
C LYS A 199 -0.89 0.29 -37.35
N THR A 200 0.09 1.14 -37.64
CA THR A 200 -0.07 2.59 -37.52
C THR A 200 -0.96 3.09 -38.65
N THR A 201 -2.09 3.69 -38.32
CA THR A 201 -3.05 4.29 -39.26
C THR A 201 -2.91 5.81 -39.36
N GLY A 202 -2.29 6.44 -38.37
CA GLY A 202 -2.10 7.90 -38.37
C GLY A 202 -0.87 8.32 -37.59
N ILE A 203 -0.19 9.37 -38.06
CA ILE A 203 0.90 10.05 -37.38
C ILE A 203 0.66 11.56 -37.47
N ILE A 204 0.80 12.27 -36.36
CA ILE A 204 0.83 13.74 -36.30
C ILE A 204 2.00 14.14 -35.41
N GLY A 205 2.90 15.00 -35.88
CA GLY A 205 4.01 15.47 -35.04
C GLY A 205 5.18 16.00 -35.83
N THR A 206 6.38 15.68 -35.38
CA THR A 206 7.65 16.13 -35.97
C THR A 206 8.35 14.97 -36.69
N ASN A 207 8.72 15.16 -37.95
CA ASN A 207 9.49 14.18 -38.73
C ASN A 207 10.98 14.17 -38.32
N SER A 208 11.78 13.32 -38.97
CA SER A 208 13.23 13.24 -38.72
C SER A 208 14.00 14.52 -39.09
N GLU A 209 13.46 15.34 -40.00
CA GLU A 209 14.05 16.62 -40.42
C GLU A 209 13.66 17.81 -39.51
N ARG A 210 12.89 17.56 -38.45
CA ARG A 210 12.36 18.57 -37.51
C ARG A 210 11.18 19.40 -38.05
N ASP A 211 10.62 19.01 -39.18
CA ASP A 211 9.40 19.64 -39.72
C ASP A 211 8.14 19.00 -39.13
N GLY A 212 7.04 19.76 -39.13
CA GLY A 212 5.72 19.20 -38.86
C GLY A 212 5.35 18.15 -39.91
N GLN A 213 4.64 17.10 -39.50
CA GLN A 213 4.18 16.02 -40.38
C GLN A 213 2.78 15.57 -39.97
N VAL A 214 1.99 15.22 -40.98
CA VAL A 214 0.80 14.38 -40.85
C VAL A 214 0.90 13.25 -41.87
N THR A 215 0.67 12.02 -41.42
CA THR A 215 0.63 10.82 -42.28
C THR A 215 -0.63 10.03 -41.97
N ILE A 216 -1.32 9.58 -43.01
CA ILE A 216 -2.48 8.69 -42.94
C ILE A 216 -2.15 7.42 -43.72
N ASN A 217 -2.26 6.28 -43.03
CA ASN A 217 -2.00 4.97 -43.57
C ASN A 217 -3.30 4.15 -43.66
N ASP A 218 -3.32 3.17 -44.56
CA ASP A 218 -4.37 2.17 -44.63
C ASP A 218 -4.34 1.18 -43.45
N ARG A 219 -5.29 0.23 -43.43
CA ARG A 219 -5.36 -0.80 -42.37
C ARG A 219 -4.16 -1.73 -42.27
N TYR A 220 -3.35 -1.80 -43.33
CA TYR A 220 -2.15 -2.64 -43.42
C TYR A 220 -0.87 -1.89 -43.06
N GLY A 221 -0.95 -0.57 -42.91
CA GLY A 221 0.17 0.32 -42.61
C GLY A 221 0.82 0.95 -43.84
N ASN A 222 0.21 0.84 -45.03
CA ASN A 222 0.72 1.50 -46.23
C ASN A 222 0.27 2.97 -46.26
N THR A 223 1.17 3.88 -46.66
CA THR A 223 0.86 5.31 -46.76
C THR A 223 -0.18 5.59 -47.84
N GLY A 224 -1.31 6.15 -47.45
CA GLY A 224 -2.33 6.67 -48.37
C GLY A 224 -2.14 8.15 -48.66
N TRP A 225 -1.78 8.94 -47.64
CA TRP A 225 -1.51 10.37 -47.76
C TRP A 225 -0.50 10.82 -46.72
N GLU A 226 0.41 11.71 -47.11
CA GLU A 226 1.35 12.35 -46.20
C GLU A 226 1.60 13.80 -46.58
N GLN A 227 1.87 14.63 -45.57
CA GLN A 227 2.24 16.03 -45.74
C GLN A 227 3.35 16.39 -44.77
N SER A 228 4.37 17.08 -45.28
CA SER A 228 5.41 17.74 -44.48
C SER A 228 5.18 19.25 -44.47
N GLY A 229 5.48 19.88 -43.34
CA GLY A 229 5.52 21.32 -43.15
C GLY A 229 6.76 21.99 -43.74
N LYS A 230 7.66 21.21 -44.38
CA LYS A 230 8.82 21.76 -45.08
C LYS A 230 8.37 22.76 -46.13
N LEU A 231 8.68 24.03 -45.91
CA LEU A 231 8.47 25.05 -46.92
C LEU A 231 9.36 24.72 -48.11
N ASN A 232 8.73 24.36 -49.22
CA ASN A 232 9.42 24.43 -50.51
C ASN A 232 9.76 25.91 -50.71
N ASN A 233 11.03 26.28 -50.54
CA ASN A 233 11.58 27.53 -51.05
C ASN A 233 11.56 27.51 -52.59
N LYS A 234 10.38 27.31 -53.21
CA LYS A 234 10.11 27.80 -54.55
C LYS A 234 9.90 29.30 -54.42
N THR A 235 11.04 29.99 -54.30
CA THR A 235 11.33 31.23 -55.01
C THR A 235 10.06 31.91 -55.55
N TYR A 236 9.58 32.94 -54.84
CA TYR A 236 9.00 34.10 -55.51
C TYR A 236 10.11 34.69 -56.38
N ARG A 237 10.38 34.08 -57.54
CA ARG A 237 11.07 34.76 -58.63
C ARG A 237 9.99 35.61 -59.29
N ASN A 238 10.14 36.91 -59.08
CA ASN A 238 9.53 37.99 -59.81
C ASN A 238 9.21 37.60 -61.24
N ASN A 239 7.99 37.88 -61.68
CA ASN A 239 7.80 38.35 -63.05
C ASN A 239 7.02 39.66 -62.96
N GLU A 240 7.67 40.66 -63.54
CA GLU A 240 7.16 41.97 -63.96
C GLU A 240 5.89 41.85 -64.80
#